data_AF-A0A845L581-F1
#
_entry.id   AF-A0A845L581-F1
#
_cell.length_a   1.000
_cell.length_b   1.000
_cell.length_c   1.000
_cell.angle_alpha   90.00
_cell.angle_beta   90.00
_cell.angle_gamma   90.00
#
_symmetry.space_group_name_H-M   'P 1'
#
loop_
_entity.id
_entity.type
_entity.pdbx_description
1 polymer ?
#
loop_
_entity_poly.entity_id
_entity_poly.type
_entity_poly.pdbx_seq_one_letter_code
_entity_poly.pdbx_strand_id
1 'polypeptide(L)' 'MTELFWLYVYEPNEVSDFQLLDYSARDREVERSRWDYIHCGLYPADRMLVVQADTSAAARQKAIQQLLRYRFLSG' A
#
# COMPACT_ATOMS: atom_id res chain seq x y z
N MET A 1 -11.37 -10.40 -15.24
CA MET A 1 -11.04 -9.17 -14.51
C MET A 1 -9.53 -9.12 -14.35
N THR A 2 -8.89 -8.00 -14.66
CA THR A 2 -7.43 -7.86 -14.58
C THR A 2 -7.06 -7.48 -13.15
N GLU A 3 -6.24 -8.28 -12.48
CA GLU A 3 -5.72 -7.92 -11.16
C GLU A 3 -4.70 -6.78 -11.30
N LEU A 4 -4.84 -5.72 -10.49
CA LEU A 4 -3.91 -4.59 -10.42
C LEU A 4 -3.17 -4.61 -9.08
N PHE A 5 -1.97 -4.06 -9.09
CA PHE A 5 -1.15 -3.80 -7.91
C PHE A 5 -1.28 -2.32 -7.57
N TRP A 6 -1.50 -2.01 -6.29
CA TRP A 6 -1.75 -0.67 -5.78
C TRP A 6 -0.75 -0.37 -4.67
N LEU A 7 -0.11 0.78 -4.73
CA LEU A 7 0.79 1.28 -3.70
C LEU A 7 0.13 2.41 -2.94
N TYR A 8 -0.13 2.16 -1.66
CA TYR A 8 -0.62 3.16 -0.73
C TYR A 8 0.45 3.52 0.29
N VAL A 9 0.38 4.76 0.77
CA VAL A 9 0.98 5.16 2.04
C VAL A 9 -0.13 5.47 3.04
N TYR A 10 0.02 5.01 4.27
CA TYR A 10 -0.93 5.30 5.34
C TYR A 10 -0.33 6.25 6.38
N GLU A 11 -1.19 7.05 7.00
CA GLU A 11 -0.82 7.90 8.13
C GLU A 11 -0.99 7.13 9.44
N PRO A 12 -0.01 7.14 10.37
CA PRO A 12 -0.07 6.36 11.61
C PRO A 12 -1.27 6.69 12.51
N ASN A 13 -1.78 7.93 12.40
CA ASN A 13 -2.87 8.43 13.23
C ASN A 13 -4.26 8.03 12.70
N GLU A 14 -4.36 7.61 11.43
CA GLU A 14 -5.63 7.27 10.79
C GLU A 14 -5.50 6.03 9.90
N VAL A 15 -5.89 4.86 10.42
CA VAL A 15 -5.79 3.56 9.71
C VAL A 15 -6.58 3.54 8.39
N SER A 16 -7.62 4.37 8.27
CA SER A 16 -8.44 4.48 7.07
C SER A 16 -7.93 5.52 6.08
N ASP A 17 -6.95 6.35 6.47
CA ASP A 17 -6.43 7.39 5.61
C ASP A 17 -5.24 6.87 4.81
N PHE A 18 -5.46 6.70 3.51
CA PHE A 18 -4.47 6.22 2.57
C PHE A 18 -4.33 7.23 1.45
N GLN A 19 -3.10 7.61 1.17
CA GLN A 19 -2.75 8.28 -0.06
C GLN A 19 -2.32 7.23 -1.10
N LEU A 20 -2.99 7.22 -2.25
CA LEU A 20 -2.56 6.41 -3.40
C LEU A 20 -1.33 7.06 -4.03
N LEU A 21 -0.24 6.30 -4.14
CA LEU A 21 1.00 6.77 -4.75
C LEU A 21 1.17 6.26 -6.18
N ASP A 22 0.81 5.00 -6.44
CA ASP A 22 0.94 4.39 -7.78
C ASP A 22 0.05 3.14 -7.92
N TYR A 23 -0.22 2.72 -9.16
CA TYR A 23 -0.84 1.42 -9.46
C TYR A 23 -0.49 0.93 -10.88
N SER A 24 -0.34 -0.38 -11.05
CA SER A 24 -0.09 -1.00 -12.36
C SER A 24 -0.60 -2.43 -12.40
N ALA A 25 -0.88 -2.95 -13.61
CA ALA A 25 -1.14 -4.38 -13.81
C ALA A 25 0.12 -5.25 -13.59
N ARG A 26 1.29 -4.64 -13.44
CA ARG A 26 2.57 -5.31 -13.26
C ARG A 26 3.15 -5.00 -11.88
N ASP A 27 3.27 -6.04 -11.06
CA ASP A 27 3.87 -6.01 -9.72
C ASP A 27 5.23 -5.27 -9.69
N ARG A 28 6.12 -5.62 -10.63
CA ARG A 28 7.47 -5.06 -10.71
C ARG A 28 7.51 -3.54 -10.87
N GLU A 29 6.52 -2.94 -11.52
CA GLU A 29 6.49 -1.48 -11.70
C GLU A 29 6.13 -0.80 -10.37
N VAL A 30 5.14 -1.34 -9.65
CA VAL A 30 4.68 -0.82 -8.35
C VAL A 30 5.76 -0.99 -7.27
N GLU A 31 6.43 -2.16 -7.23
CA GLU A 31 7.53 -2.39 -6.30
C GLU A 31 8.75 -1.50 -6.59
N ARG A 32 9.01 -1.18 -7.86
CA ARG A 32 10.05 -0.22 -8.23
C ARG A 32 9.70 1.18 -7.74
N SER A 33 8.49 1.66 -7.99
CA SER A 33 8.02 2.95 -7.48
C SER A 33 8.13 3.01 -5.95
N ARG A 34 7.74 1.94 -5.26
CA ARG A 34 7.90 1.83 -3.81
C ARG A 34 9.37 1.97 -3.38
N TRP A 35 10.27 1.25 -4.03
CA TRP A 35 11.69 1.30 -3.75
C TRP A 35 12.25 2.71 -3.94
N ASP A 36 11.86 3.40 -5.01
CA ASP A 36 12.26 4.77 -5.33
C ASP A 36 11.80 5.75 -4.23
N TYR A 37 10.55 5.66 -3.77
CA TYR A 37 10.03 6.48 -2.67
C TYR A 37 10.81 6.29 -1.35
N ILE A 38 11.16 5.04 -1.04
CA ILE A 38 11.94 4.70 0.16
C ILE A 38 13.37 5.26 0.04
N HIS A 39 14.03 5.07 -1.10
CA HIS A 39 15.43 5.50 -1.30
C HIS A 39 15.58 7.01 -1.38
N CYS A 40 14.57 7.72 -1.89
CA CYS A 40 14.51 9.18 -1.86
C CYS A 40 14.16 9.73 -0.47
N GLY A 41 13.81 8.89 0.50
CA GLY A 41 13.45 9.30 1.86
C GLY A 41 12.11 10.03 1.95
N LEU A 42 11.23 9.87 0.95
CA LEU A 42 9.91 10.53 0.92
C LEU A 42 8.93 9.86 1.88
N TYR A 43 8.93 8.53 1.91
CA TYR A 43 8.06 7.75 2.78
C TYR A 43 8.83 6.57 3.39
N PRO A 44 8.60 6.25 4.66
CA PRO A 44 9.27 5.13 5.31
C PRO A 44 8.63 3.80 4.89
N ALA A 45 9.46 2.75 4.79
CA ALA A 45 9.06 1.46 4.22
C ALA A 45 7.93 0.76 4.99
N ASP A 46 7.84 0.99 6.30
CA ASP A 46 6.81 0.46 7.18
C ASP A 46 5.44 1.11 6.97
N ARG A 47 5.40 2.31 6.36
CA ARG A 47 4.15 3.02 6.04
C ARG A 47 3.59 2.71 4.65
N MET A 48 4.33 1.96 3.85
CA MET A 48 3.97 1.70 2.45
C MET A 48 3.42 0.29 2.28
N LEU A 49 2.26 0.20 1.63
CA LEU A 49 1.53 -1.04 1.45
C LEU A 49 1.27 -1.28 -0.03
N VAL A 50 1.74 -2.43 -0.51
CA VAL A 50 1.42 -2.93 -1.85
C VAL A 50 0.32 -3.97 -1.71
N VAL A 51 -0.79 -3.76 -2.40
CA VAL A 51 -1.94 -4.66 -2.38
C VAL A 51 -2.40 -4.99 -3.79
N GLN A 52 -2.77 -6.24 -4.00
CA GLN A 52 -3.30 -6.70 -5.28
C GLN A 52 -4.84 -6.71 -5.22
N ALA A 53 -5.50 -6.00 -6.13
CA ALA A 53 -6.95 -6.00 -6.28
C ALA A 53 -7.39 -5.54 -7.67
N ASP A 54 -8.61 -5.91 -8.04
CA ASP A 54 -9.26 -5.54 -9.30
C ASP A 54 -9.82 -4.10 -9.31
N THR A 55 -10.10 -3.54 -8.14
CA THR A 55 -10.67 -2.20 -7.97
C THR A 55 -9.98 -1.42 -6.85
N SER A 56 -10.03 -0.08 -6.91
CA SER A 56 -9.50 0.79 -5.86
C SER A 56 -10.18 0.58 -4.51
N ALA A 57 -11.50 0.31 -4.52
CA ALA A 57 -12.26 0.04 -3.30
C ALA A 57 -11.80 -1.27 -2.63
N ALA A 58 -11.64 -2.34 -3.41
CA ALA A 58 -11.13 -3.62 -2.91
C ALA A 58 -9.67 -3.51 -2.45
N ALA A 59 -8.84 -2.74 -3.17
CA ALA A 59 -7.46 -2.47 -2.81
C ALA A 59 -7.37 -1.78 -1.44
N ARG A 60 -8.13 -0.70 -1.25
CA ARG A 60 -8.18 0.03 0.02
C ARG A 60 -8.66 -0.87 1.17
N GLN A 61 -9.70 -1.67 0.94
CA GLN A 61 -10.19 -2.61 1.97
C GLN A 61 -9.12 -3.65 2.35
N LYS A 62 -8.38 -4.18 1.37
CA LYS A 62 -7.25 -5.09 1.62
C LYS A 62 -6.12 -4.40 2.40
N ALA A 63 -5.80 -3.16 2.07
CA ALA A 63 -4.77 -2.38 2.78
C ALA A 63 -5.15 -2.16 4.26
N ILE A 64 -6.41 -1.80 4.55
CA ILE A 64 -6.94 -1.69 5.92
C ILE A 64 -6.80 -3.03 6.67
N GLN A 65 -7.19 -4.14 6.03
CA GLN A 65 -7.12 -5.45 6.65
C GLN A 65 -5.67 -5.87 6.97
N GLN A 66 -4.71 -5.56 6.10
CA GLN A 66 -3.29 -5.82 6.38
C GLN A 66 -2.80 -5.01 7.57
N LEU A 67 -3.14 -3.72 7.66
CA LEU A 67 -2.74 -2.87 8.78
C LEU A 67 -3.27 -3.34 10.12
N LEU A 68 -4.55 -3.71 10.17
CA LEU A 68 -5.15 -4.23 11.40
C LEU A 68 -4.40 -5.48 11.87
N ARG A 69 -4.07 -6.41 10.95
CA ARG A 69 -3.29 -7.61 11.29
C ARG A 69 -1.92 -7.29 11.88
N TYR A 70 -1.17 -6.35 11.29
CA TYR A 70 0.13 -5.95 11.83
C TYR A 70 0.03 -5.31 13.22
N ARG A 71 -1.00 -4.48 13.46
CA ARG A 71 -1.24 -3.85 14.76
C ARG A 71 -1.60 -4.87 15.85
N PHE A 72 -2.38 -5.90 15.52
CA PHE A 72 -2.72 -6.98 16.46
C PHE A 72 -1.53 -7.89 16.80
N LEU A 73 -0.56 -8.04 15.91
CA LEU A 73 0.62 -8.88 16.14
C LEU A 73 1.76 -8.14 16.87
N SER A 74 1.69 -6.81 16.94
CA SER A 74 2.70 -5.96 17.57
C SER A 74 2.28 -5.44 18.96
N GLY A 75 1.16 -5.94 19.50
CA GLY A 75 0.55 -5.54 20.77
C GLY A 75 0.60 -6.62 21.85
#